data_AF-A0A9W6UA07-F1
#
_entry.id   AF-A0A9W6UA07-F1
#
_cell.length_a   1.000
_cell.length_b   1.000
_cell.length_c   1.000
_cell.angle_alpha   90.00
_cell.angle_beta   90.00
_cell.angle_gamma   90.00
#
_symmetry.space_group_name_H-M   'P 1'
#
loop_
_entity.id
_entity.type
_entity.pdbx_description
1 polymer ?
#
loop_
_entity_poly.entity_id
_entity_poly.type
_entity_poly.pdbx_seq_one_letter_code
_entity_poly.pdbx_strand_id
1 'polypeptide(L)'
;MYITAFNVHHGIQCTKPDYYPAAVSFCGDDYERVKFVWECYGMKSIKDLLIWYNNLDVVPFIKSTKAQRELFKRFDLDMLADGVSLPGLSEGHRMAEYKIQDAKAKRKFSMTVEHLNALLQKQKYLCGLCYCQLTVDTASADRINNNLGHIDGNILISCVKCNTARKDMSLGGFRYKNLLEFSSDSLVYLVDKEEKDIYAKIKSNIADGPSVIFSRYAKRNEMKVRGGKICKKIIGYDANALYLWALGNEMPCGRLTTIDAYPGIISDIVNDKIFGFLDCDIRFPPHLKEWFSEMTPIFKNTLIDCSGENVIGQHMFDYNEARKQSRAKPVRKLIGSYFGEKILIYAPLLKWYIAHGMEITKT
;
A
#
# COMPACT_ATOMS: atom_id res chain seq x y z
N MET A 1 16.82 -16.68 -7.46
CA MET A 1 17.52 -16.12 -6.29
C MET A 1 17.51 -17.18 -5.19
N TYR A 2 18.67 -17.81 -4.97
CA TYR A 2 19.25 -18.44 -3.76
C TYR A 2 18.54 -18.26 -2.40
N ILE A 3 18.59 -19.08 -1.32
CA ILE A 3 19.10 -20.41 -0.81
C ILE A 3 18.14 -20.70 0.41
N THR A 4 17.87 -21.91 0.94
CA THR A 4 18.69 -22.63 1.96
C THR A 4 18.10 -24.00 2.30
N ALA A 5 18.94 -25.00 2.05
CA ALA A 5 19.10 -26.32 2.67
C ALA A 5 18.29 -26.68 3.93
N PHE A 6 17.95 -27.98 4.01
CA PHE A 6 18.13 -28.76 5.25
C PHE A 6 18.77 -30.11 4.93
N ASN A 7 19.94 -30.34 5.54
CA ASN A 7 20.62 -31.63 5.59
C ASN A 7 20.04 -32.48 6.72
N VAL A 8 19.86 -33.78 6.46
CA VAL A 8 19.96 -34.83 7.49
C VAL A 8 20.73 -36.00 6.88
N HIS A 9 21.98 -36.22 7.33
CA HIS A 9 22.76 -37.44 7.10
C HIS A 9 22.07 -38.61 7.83
N HIS A 10 22.07 -39.85 7.34
CA HIS A 10 23.21 -40.78 7.27
C HIS A 10 22.95 -41.92 6.25
N GLY A 11 24.01 -42.36 5.54
CA GLY A 11 24.07 -43.70 4.94
C GLY A 11 24.45 -43.76 3.46
N ILE A 12 25.76 -43.83 3.19
CA ILE A 12 26.48 -44.27 1.97
C ILE A 12 25.91 -43.78 0.61
N GLN A 13 26.59 -42.78 0.05
CA GLN A 13 26.35 -42.22 -1.28
C GLN A 13 26.85 -43.15 -2.40
N CYS A 14 26.02 -43.30 -3.44
CA CYS A 14 26.49 -43.42 -4.81
C CYS A 14 25.74 -42.34 -5.61
N THR A 15 26.42 -41.25 -5.93
CA THR A 15 25.84 -40.07 -6.60
C THR A 15 25.51 -40.37 -8.07
N LYS A 16 24.28 -40.08 -8.50
CA LYS A 16 23.91 -40.00 -9.92
C LYS A 16 24.27 -38.61 -10.47
N PRO A 17 24.89 -38.49 -11.66
CA PRO A 17 24.90 -37.24 -12.41
C PRO A 17 23.61 -37.08 -13.23
N ASP A 18 23.32 -35.82 -13.55
CA ASP A 18 22.07 -35.29 -14.10
C ASP A 18 21.60 -35.90 -15.43
N TYR A 19 20.29 -35.88 -15.62
CA TYR A 19 19.57 -36.34 -16.81
C TYR A 19 19.55 -35.26 -17.90
N TYR A 20 19.98 -35.56 -19.13
CA TYR A 20 19.82 -34.71 -20.33
C TYR A 20 19.66 -35.54 -21.63
N PRO A 21 19.15 -34.95 -22.73
CA PRO A 21 18.25 -35.60 -23.68
C PRO A 21 18.94 -36.15 -24.95
N ALA A 22 18.15 -36.94 -25.67
CA ALA A 22 18.23 -37.34 -27.09
C ALA A 22 19.52 -37.02 -27.88
N ALA A 23 20.15 -38.12 -28.32
CA ALA A 23 21.06 -38.28 -29.46
C ALA A 23 22.36 -37.45 -29.46
N VAL A 24 23.46 -38.00 -28.92
CA VAL A 24 24.83 -37.53 -29.21
C VAL A 24 25.84 -38.69 -29.16
N SER A 25 26.85 -38.59 -30.01
CA SER A 25 28.04 -39.45 -30.20
C SER A 25 28.68 -39.99 -28.91
N PHE A 26 29.10 -41.26 -28.94
CA PHE A 26 29.93 -41.91 -27.93
C PHE A 26 31.14 -41.02 -27.56
N CYS A 27 31.13 -40.42 -26.36
CA CYS A 27 32.31 -39.78 -25.80
C CYS A 27 33.14 -40.80 -25.00
N GLY A 28 34.43 -40.54 -24.79
CA GLY A 28 35.33 -41.46 -24.07
C GLY A 28 34.86 -41.81 -22.65
N ASP A 29 34.09 -40.93 -22.01
CA ASP A 29 33.59 -41.11 -20.64
C ASP A 29 32.46 -42.15 -20.57
N ASP A 30 31.63 -42.26 -21.61
CA ASP A 30 30.57 -43.29 -21.67
C ASP A 30 31.14 -44.70 -21.82
N TYR A 31 32.25 -44.83 -22.56
CA TYR A 31 32.94 -46.12 -22.72
C TYR A 31 33.56 -46.60 -21.41
N GLU A 32 34.28 -45.73 -20.70
CA GLU A 32 34.88 -46.09 -19.41
C GLU A 32 33.81 -46.41 -18.35
N ARG A 33 32.66 -45.72 -18.38
CA ARG A 33 31.51 -46.05 -17.53
C ARG A 33 30.94 -47.43 -17.82
N VAL A 34 30.72 -47.77 -19.10
CA VAL A 34 30.20 -49.08 -19.50
C VAL A 34 31.21 -50.17 -19.16
N LYS A 35 32.51 -49.93 -19.34
CA LYS A 35 33.58 -50.86 -18.98
C LYS A 35 33.61 -51.15 -17.47
N PHE A 36 33.51 -50.11 -16.64
CA PHE A 36 33.41 -50.27 -15.18
C PHE A 36 32.18 -51.11 -14.78
N VAL A 37 31.00 -50.80 -15.34
CA VAL A 37 29.77 -51.56 -15.05
C VAL A 37 29.90 -53.01 -15.51
N TRP A 38 30.49 -53.24 -16.68
CA TRP A 38 30.71 -54.57 -17.23
C TRP A 38 31.58 -55.44 -16.32
N GLU A 39 32.68 -54.88 -15.81
CA GLU A 39 33.59 -55.56 -14.88
C GLU A 39 32.95 -55.74 -13.50
N CYS A 40 32.33 -54.69 -12.92
CA CYS A 40 31.72 -54.73 -11.59
C CYS A 40 30.60 -55.76 -11.47
N TYR A 41 29.78 -55.92 -12.51
CA TYR A 41 28.67 -56.88 -12.52
C TYR A 41 29.05 -58.21 -13.19
N GLY A 42 30.31 -58.41 -13.58
CA GLY A 42 30.81 -59.66 -14.17
C GLY A 42 30.07 -60.07 -15.45
N MET A 43 29.69 -59.10 -16.28
CA MET A 43 28.91 -59.34 -17.49
C MET A 43 29.72 -60.16 -18.49
N LYS A 44 29.09 -61.15 -19.14
CA LYS A 44 29.76 -62.04 -20.10
C LYS A 44 29.33 -61.76 -21.54
N SER A 45 28.26 -61.00 -21.72
CA SER A 45 27.67 -60.71 -23.01
C SER A 45 26.96 -59.36 -23.04
N ILE A 46 26.75 -58.83 -24.25
CA ILE A 46 25.98 -57.59 -24.46
C ILE A 46 24.53 -57.76 -23.97
N LYS A 47 24.01 -59.00 -23.96
CA LYS A 47 22.69 -59.31 -23.39
C LYS A 47 22.64 -58.98 -21.89
N ASP A 48 23.70 -59.26 -21.14
CA ASP A 48 23.76 -58.97 -19.70
C ASP A 48 23.76 -57.46 -19.45
N LEU A 49 24.49 -56.70 -20.27
CA LEU A 49 24.48 -55.24 -20.25
C LEU A 49 23.09 -54.66 -20.58
N LEU A 50 22.43 -55.20 -21.60
CA LEU A 50 21.07 -54.78 -21.98
C LEU A 50 20.04 -55.11 -20.89
N ILE A 51 20.15 -56.26 -20.23
CA ILE A 51 19.28 -56.61 -19.10
C ILE A 51 19.49 -55.63 -17.95
N TRP A 52 20.74 -55.32 -17.60
CA TRP A 52 21.06 -54.35 -16.55
C TRP A 52 20.51 -52.96 -16.88
N TYR A 53 20.78 -52.46 -18.10
CA TYR A 53 20.31 -51.16 -18.56
C TYR A 53 18.79 -51.06 -18.51
N ASN A 54 18.09 -52.04 -19.10
CA ASN A 54 16.63 -52.05 -19.11
C ASN A 54 16.06 -52.19 -17.69
N ASN A 55 16.67 -52.97 -16.81
CA ASN A 55 16.22 -53.05 -15.42
C ASN A 55 16.42 -51.73 -14.66
N LEU A 56 17.50 -50.98 -14.94
CA LEU A 56 17.73 -49.67 -14.35
C LEU A 56 16.74 -48.60 -14.83
N ASP A 57 16.20 -48.71 -16.03
CA ASP A 57 15.16 -47.79 -16.51
C ASP A 57 13.76 -48.26 -16.09
N VAL A 58 13.45 -49.54 -16.30
CA VAL A 58 12.10 -50.10 -16.11
C VAL A 58 11.73 -50.23 -14.63
N VAL A 59 12.64 -50.67 -13.75
CA VAL A 59 12.31 -50.87 -12.33
C VAL A 59 11.99 -49.55 -11.62
N PRO A 60 12.80 -48.48 -11.75
CA PRO A 60 12.44 -47.17 -11.21
C PRO A 60 11.17 -46.60 -11.86
N PHE A 61 11.00 -46.75 -13.17
CA PHE A 61 9.78 -46.31 -13.86
C PHE A 61 8.53 -46.96 -13.24
N ILE A 62 8.50 -48.29 -13.10
CA ILE A 62 7.37 -49.01 -12.48
C ILE A 62 7.17 -48.57 -11.02
N LYS A 63 8.23 -48.35 -10.25
CA LYS A 63 8.12 -47.86 -8.86
C LYS A 63 7.47 -46.48 -8.81
N SER A 64 7.89 -45.56 -9.68
CA SER A 64 7.32 -44.22 -9.81
C SER A 64 5.85 -44.27 -10.23
N THR A 65 5.50 -45.07 -11.24
CA THR A 65 4.12 -45.25 -11.70
C THR A 65 3.24 -45.82 -10.58
N LYS A 66 3.74 -46.79 -9.80
CA LYS A 66 3.02 -47.33 -8.64
C LYS A 66 2.80 -46.26 -7.57
N ALA A 67 3.84 -45.50 -7.20
CA ALA A 67 3.72 -44.44 -6.21
C ALA A 67 2.72 -43.36 -6.63
N GLN A 68 2.75 -42.95 -7.90
CA GLN A 68 1.85 -41.96 -8.46
C GLN A 68 0.40 -42.48 -8.55
N ARG A 69 0.21 -43.74 -8.95
CA ARG A 69 -1.10 -44.42 -8.92
C ARG A 69 -1.68 -44.48 -7.51
N GLU A 70 -0.87 -44.82 -6.50
CA GLU A 70 -1.33 -44.87 -5.12
C GLU A 70 -1.69 -43.48 -4.55
N LEU A 71 -1.09 -42.41 -5.07
CA LEU A 71 -1.51 -41.04 -4.74
C LEU A 71 -2.94 -40.76 -5.27
N PHE A 72 -3.19 -41.02 -6.56
CA PHE A 72 -4.48 -40.73 -7.19
C PHE A 72 -5.62 -41.64 -6.70
N LYS A 73 -5.33 -42.90 -6.35
CA LYS A 73 -6.30 -43.80 -5.72
C LYS A 73 -6.88 -43.28 -4.40
N ARG A 74 -6.10 -42.51 -3.61
CA ARG A 74 -6.61 -41.89 -2.37
C ARG A 74 -7.75 -40.91 -2.64
N PHE A 75 -7.83 -40.43 -3.87
CA PHE A 75 -8.81 -39.49 -4.35
C PHE A 75 -9.91 -40.14 -5.19
N ASP A 76 -9.97 -41.48 -5.23
CA ASP A 76 -10.91 -42.25 -6.07
C ASP A 76 -10.75 -41.97 -7.58
N LEU A 77 -9.51 -41.73 -8.02
CA LEU A 77 -9.16 -41.45 -9.42
C LEU A 77 -8.15 -42.48 -9.97
N ASP A 78 -8.39 -42.93 -11.21
CA ASP A 78 -7.46 -43.69 -12.04
C ASP A 78 -6.62 -42.75 -12.91
N MET A 79 -5.33 -42.66 -12.59
CA MET A 79 -4.37 -41.80 -13.29
C MET A 79 -4.26 -42.08 -14.81
N LEU A 80 -4.60 -43.28 -15.29
CA LEU A 80 -4.46 -43.67 -16.69
C LEU A 80 -5.79 -43.61 -17.46
N ALA A 81 -6.91 -43.78 -16.77
CA ALA A 81 -8.24 -43.80 -17.38
C ALA A 81 -9.01 -42.49 -17.22
N ASP A 82 -8.84 -41.78 -16.10
CA ASP A 82 -9.69 -40.65 -15.72
C ASP A 82 -9.14 -39.29 -16.19
N GLY A 83 -7.96 -39.26 -16.82
CA GLY A 83 -7.42 -38.02 -17.39
C GLY A 83 -6.33 -38.26 -18.43
N VAL A 84 -6.40 -37.49 -19.52
CA VAL A 84 -5.39 -37.49 -20.61
C VAL A 84 -4.11 -36.77 -20.17
N SER A 85 -4.18 -35.94 -19.12
CA SER A 85 -3.08 -35.15 -18.60
C SER A 85 -3.24 -34.89 -17.09
N LEU A 86 -2.13 -34.57 -16.42
CA LEU A 86 -2.12 -34.20 -14.99
C LEU A 86 -3.07 -33.03 -14.65
N PRO A 87 -3.18 -31.96 -15.48
CA PRO A 87 -4.20 -30.94 -15.29
C PRO A 87 -5.63 -31.49 -15.20
N GLY A 88 -6.02 -32.38 -16.12
CA GLY A 88 -7.37 -32.96 -16.12
C GLY A 88 -7.67 -33.78 -14.85
N LEU A 89 -6.69 -34.54 -14.36
CA LEU A 89 -6.81 -35.28 -13.09
C LEU A 89 -6.94 -34.33 -11.88
N SER A 90 -6.22 -33.20 -11.92
CA SER A 90 -6.25 -32.20 -10.84
C SER A 90 -7.59 -31.44 -10.76
N GLU A 91 -8.24 -31.20 -11.90
CA GLU A 91 -9.56 -30.57 -11.97
C GLU A 91 -10.65 -31.51 -11.42
N GLY A 92 -10.62 -32.78 -11.82
CA GLY A 92 -11.51 -33.81 -11.27
C GLY A 92 -11.36 -33.96 -9.76
N HIS A 93 -10.13 -33.91 -9.26
CA HIS A 93 -9.84 -33.96 -7.83
C HIS A 93 -10.47 -32.79 -7.05
N ARG A 94 -10.28 -31.54 -7.50
CA ARG A 94 -10.87 -30.36 -6.84
C ARG A 94 -12.40 -30.41 -6.79
N MET A 95 -13.03 -30.89 -7.87
CA MET A 95 -14.49 -31.08 -7.91
C MET A 95 -14.96 -32.11 -6.88
N ALA A 96 -14.22 -33.21 -6.72
CA ALA A 96 -14.50 -34.22 -5.70
C ALA A 96 -14.35 -33.65 -4.27
N GLU A 97 -13.31 -32.86 -4.01
CA GLU A 97 -13.09 -32.21 -2.70
C GLU A 97 -14.27 -31.30 -2.30
N TYR A 98 -14.75 -30.45 -3.22
CA TYR A 98 -15.90 -29.58 -2.94
C TYR A 98 -17.17 -30.38 -2.65
N LYS A 99 -17.40 -31.47 -3.39
CA LYS A 99 -18.54 -32.36 -3.18
C LYS A 99 -18.50 -33.03 -1.81
N ILE A 100 -17.34 -33.53 -1.40
CA ILE A 100 -17.13 -34.13 -0.06
C ILE A 100 -17.35 -33.09 1.03
N GLN A 101 -16.81 -31.87 0.85
CA GLN A 101 -16.94 -30.78 1.82
C GLN A 101 -18.40 -30.41 2.06
N ASP A 102 -19.20 -30.30 0.99
CA ASP A 102 -20.61 -29.95 1.11
C ASP A 102 -21.45 -31.10 1.66
N ALA A 103 -21.17 -32.35 1.27
CA ALA A 103 -21.82 -33.53 1.83
C ALA A 103 -21.61 -33.61 3.35
N LYS A 104 -20.37 -33.41 3.84
CA LYS A 104 -20.04 -33.40 5.28
C LYS A 104 -20.80 -32.32 6.05
N ALA A 105 -21.02 -31.17 5.42
CA ALA A 105 -21.77 -30.05 6.00
C ALA A 105 -23.28 -30.10 5.70
N LYS A 106 -23.79 -31.18 5.11
CA LYS A 106 -25.20 -31.36 4.70
C LYS A 106 -25.72 -30.25 3.76
N ARG A 107 -24.86 -29.73 2.89
CA ARG A 107 -25.19 -28.71 1.88
C ARG A 107 -25.42 -29.34 0.51
N LYS A 108 -26.27 -28.70 -0.31
CA LYS A 108 -26.54 -29.12 -1.69
C LYS A 108 -25.33 -28.83 -2.59
N PHE A 109 -25.08 -29.70 -3.55
CA PHE A 109 -24.03 -29.56 -4.55
C PHE A 109 -24.64 -29.72 -5.95
N SER A 110 -24.45 -28.73 -6.82
CA SER A 110 -24.90 -28.77 -8.23
C SER A 110 -23.89 -28.16 -9.21
N MET A 111 -22.67 -27.86 -8.75
CA MET A 111 -21.63 -27.22 -9.54
C MET A 111 -21.14 -28.14 -10.68
N THR A 112 -20.97 -27.57 -11.88
CA THR A 112 -20.40 -28.24 -13.05
C THR A 112 -19.15 -27.52 -13.55
N VAL A 113 -18.31 -28.23 -14.31
CA VAL A 113 -17.08 -27.66 -14.90
C VAL A 113 -17.43 -26.59 -15.94
N GLU A 114 -18.49 -26.80 -16.72
CA GLU A 114 -18.98 -25.86 -17.73
C GLU A 114 -19.41 -24.53 -17.07
N HIS A 115 -20.10 -24.61 -15.92
CA HIS A 115 -20.48 -23.42 -15.19
C HIS A 115 -19.26 -22.69 -14.61
N LEU A 116 -18.29 -23.41 -14.05
CA LEU A 116 -17.05 -22.79 -13.55
C LEU A 116 -16.28 -22.06 -14.67
N ASN A 117 -16.19 -22.67 -15.86
CA ASN A 117 -15.57 -22.06 -17.03
C ASN A 117 -16.32 -20.80 -17.49
N ALA A 118 -17.66 -20.83 -17.48
CA ALA A 118 -18.48 -19.65 -17.79
C ALA A 118 -18.27 -18.51 -16.77
N LEU A 119 -18.14 -18.84 -15.47
CA LEU A 119 -17.84 -17.85 -14.44
C LEU A 119 -16.43 -17.26 -14.57
N LEU A 120 -15.43 -18.09 -14.87
CA LEU A 120 -14.05 -17.65 -15.14
C LEU A 120 -14.01 -16.65 -16.30
N GLN A 121 -14.68 -16.96 -17.42
CA GLN A 121 -14.78 -16.06 -18.58
C GLN A 121 -15.50 -14.76 -18.22
N LYS A 122 -16.63 -14.84 -17.52
CA LYS A 122 -17.41 -13.67 -17.08
C LYS A 122 -16.60 -12.75 -16.16
N GLN A 123 -15.76 -13.32 -15.29
CA GLN A 123 -14.85 -12.59 -14.42
C GLN A 123 -13.54 -12.17 -15.09
N LYS A 124 -13.39 -12.40 -16.40
CA LYS A 124 -12.17 -12.10 -17.17
C LYS A 124 -10.92 -12.74 -16.56
N TYR A 125 -11.07 -13.93 -15.98
CA TYR A 125 -9.99 -14.66 -15.31
C TYR A 125 -9.34 -13.87 -14.16
N LEU A 126 -10.10 -12.97 -13.51
CA LEU A 126 -9.65 -12.25 -12.32
C LEU A 126 -10.34 -12.78 -11.07
N CYS A 127 -9.60 -12.77 -9.96
CA CYS A 127 -10.14 -13.08 -8.64
C CYS A 127 -11.26 -12.10 -8.28
N GLY A 128 -12.44 -12.60 -7.92
CA GLY A 128 -13.59 -11.77 -7.53
C GLY A 128 -13.43 -11.03 -6.19
N LEU A 129 -12.30 -11.19 -5.51
CA LEU A 129 -11.99 -10.59 -4.20
C LEU A 129 -10.81 -9.61 -4.24
N CYS A 130 -9.70 -9.98 -4.88
CA CYS A 130 -8.48 -9.16 -4.94
C CYS A 130 -8.07 -8.73 -6.36
N TYR A 131 -8.82 -9.14 -7.39
CA TYR A 131 -8.53 -8.84 -8.80
C TYR A 131 -7.17 -9.31 -9.33
N CYS A 132 -6.47 -10.21 -8.63
CA CYS A 132 -5.28 -10.84 -9.19
C CYS A 132 -5.65 -11.73 -10.38
N GLN A 133 -4.72 -11.84 -11.34
CA GLN A 133 -4.85 -12.76 -12.45
C GLN A 133 -4.94 -14.20 -11.94
N LEU A 134 -5.91 -14.96 -12.44
CA LEU A 134 -6.09 -16.37 -12.14
C LEU A 134 -5.40 -17.24 -13.19
N THR A 135 -4.77 -18.29 -12.70
CA THR A 135 -4.25 -19.44 -13.44
C THR A 135 -5.00 -20.70 -13.02
N VAL A 136 -4.81 -21.79 -13.75
CA VAL A 136 -5.37 -23.12 -13.43
C VAL A 136 -5.04 -23.51 -11.98
N ASP A 137 -3.82 -23.25 -11.53
CA ASP A 137 -3.38 -23.63 -10.19
C ASP A 137 -3.94 -22.73 -9.09
N THR A 138 -4.21 -21.47 -9.39
CA THR A 138 -4.61 -20.47 -8.37
C THR A 138 -6.12 -20.25 -8.28
N ALA A 139 -6.90 -20.65 -9.29
CA ALA A 139 -8.35 -20.49 -9.30
C ALA A 139 -9.04 -21.43 -8.31
N SER A 140 -10.08 -20.94 -7.65
CA SER A 140 -10.91 -21.71 -6.72
C SER A 140 -12.37 -21.29 -6.80
N ALA A 141 -13.28 -22.21 -6.49
CA ALA A 141 -14.70 -21.93 -6.31
C ALA A 141 -14.95 -21.50 -4.87
N ASP A 142 -15.39 -20.27 -4.67
CA ASP A 142 -15.67 -19.69 -3.36
C ASP A 142 -17.17 -19.47 -3.19
N ARG A 143 -17.72 -19.89 -2.06
CA ARG A 143 -19.18 -19.84 -1.82
C ARG A 143 -19.62 -18.43 -1.47
N ILE A 144 -20.52 -17.82 -2.22
CA ILE A 144 -21.03 -16.49 -1.92
C ILE A 144 -21.67 -16.46 -0.51
N ASN A 145 -22.56 -17.42 -0.25
CA ASN A 145 -23.13 -17.70 1.06
C ASN A 145 -22.56 -19.01 1.62
N ASN A 146 -21.87 -18.93 2.76
CA ASN A 146 -21.22 -20.08 3.40
C ASN A 146 -22.22 -21.12 3.96
N ASN A 147 -23.49 -20.74 4.16
CA ASN A 147 -24.55 -21.63 4.61
C ASN A 147 -25.15 -22.47 3.48
N LEU A 148 -24.94 -22.07 2.22
CA LEU A 148 -25.33 -22.82 1.03
C LEU A 148 -24.10 -23.54 0.47
N GLY A 149 -24.31 -24.66 -0.25
CA GLY A 149 -23.19 -25.38 -0.88
C GLY A 149 -22.81 -24.79 -2.23
N HIS A 150 -21.97 -25.50 -2.98
CA HIS A 150 -21.58 -25.15 -4.34
C HIS A 150 -22.73 -25.48 -5.29
N ILE A 151 -23.67 -24.54 -5.38
CA ILE A 151 -24.80 -24.56 -6.30
C ILE A 151 -24.74 -23.38 -7.26
N ASP A 152 -25.49 -23.47 -8.34
CA ASP A 152 -25.54 -22.42 -9.33
C ASP A 152 -26.06 -21.11 -8.72
N GLY A 153 -25.36 -20.00 -8.99
CA GLY A 153 -25.66 -18.70 -8.38
C GLY A 153 -25.10 -18.47 -6.98
N ASN A 154 -24.46 -19.48 -6.34
CA ASN A 154 -23.79 -19.33 -5.05
C ASN A 154 -22.25 -19.43 -5.13
N ILE A 155 -21.67 -19.29 -6.34
CA ILE A 155 -20.23 -19.45 -6.56
C ILE A 155 -19.64 -18.14 -7.09
N LEU A 156 -18.55 -17.72 -6.47
CA LEU A 156 -17.65 -16.66 -6.91
C LEU A 156 -16.30 -17.30 -7.22
N ILE A 157 -15.70 -17.00 -8.38
CA ILE A 157 -14.34 -17.47 -8.62
C ILE A 157 -13.37 -16.57 -7.86
N SER A 158 -12.59 -17.13 -6.95
CA SER A 158 -11.56 -16.40 -6.21
C SER A 158 -10.23 -17.14 -6.26
N CYS A 159 -9.12 -16.45 -5.98
CA CYS A 159 -7.85 -17.13 -5.86
C CYS A 159 -7.82 -17.94 -4.55
N VAL A 160 -7.09 -19.06 -4.54
CA VAL A 160 -6.96 -19.94 -3.36
C VAL A 160 -6.58 -19.14 -2.11
N LYS A 161 -5.66 -18.18 -2.22
CA LYS A 161 -5.25 -17.31 -1.10
C LYS A 161 -6.43 -16.56 -0.48
N CYS A 162 -7.29 -15.93 -1.30
CA CYS A 162 -8.46 -15.21 -0.81
C CYS A 162 -9.52 -16.14 -0.24
N ASN A 163 -9.79 -17.27 -0.89
CA ASN A 163 -10.76 -18.27 -0.41
C ASN A 163 -10.37 -18.79 0.98
N THR A 164 -9.11 -19.19 1.14
CA THR A 164 -8.57 -19.66 2.42
C THR A 164 -8.57 -18.56 3.49
N ALA A 165 -8.22 -17.33 3.13
CA ALA A 165 -8.20 -16.19 4.07
C ALA A 165 -9.61 -15.76 4.51
N ARG A 166 -10.61 -15.88 3.63
CA ARG A 166 -12.00 -15.50 3.91
C ARG A 166 -12.66 -16.40 4.94
N LYS A 167 -12.32 -17.70 4.96
CA LYS A 167 -12.92 -18.70 5.86
C LYS A 167 -14.45 -18.68 5.79
N ASP A 168 -15.10 -18.29 6.89
CA ASP A 168 -16.54 -18.19 7.06
C ASP A 168 -17.08 -16.74 6.96
N MET A 169 -16.20 -15.75 6.78
CA MET A 169 -16.56 -14.35 6.64
C MET A 169 -17.42 -14.10 5.40
N SER A 170 -18.40 -13.22 5.51
CA SER A 170 -19.19 -12.81 4.35
C SER A 170 -18.31 -12.14 3.29
N LEU A 171 -18.69 -12.23 2.01
CA LEU A 171 -17.96 -11.56 0.94
C LEU A 171 -17.83 -10.05 1.18
N GLY A 172 -18.89 -9.41 1.68
CA GLY A 172 -18.89 -8.00 2.04
C GLY A 172 -17.89 -7.67 3.16
N GLY A 173 -17.89 -8.47 4.23
CA GLY A 173 -16.95 -8.30 5.33
C GLY A 173 -15.49 -8.49 4.91
N PHE A 174 -15.22 -9.50 4.07
CA PHE A 174 -13.86 -9.76 3.59
C PHE A 174 -13.36 -8.70 2.61
N ARG A 175 -14.23 -8.21 1.72
CA ARG A 175 -13.91 -7.07 0.84
C ARG A 175 -13.62 -5.81 1.66
N TYR A 176 -14.42 -5.54 2.68
CA TYR A 176 -14.20 -4.41 3.57
C TYR A 176 -12.87 -4.56 4.32
N LYS A 177 -12.56 -5.75 4.85
CA LYS A 177 -11.27 -6.04 5.48
C LYS A 177 -10.09 -5.82 4.52
N ASN A 178 -10.15 -6.37 3.30
CA ASN A 178 -9.09 -6.18 2.31
C ASN A 178 -8.93 -4.71 1.92
N LEU A 179 -10.03 -3.95 1.82
CA LEU A 179 -9.98 -2.51 1.57
C LEU A 179 -9.26 -1.78 2.71
N LEU A 180 -9.55 -2.13 3.96
CA LEU A 180 -8.87 -1.53 5.12
C LEU A 180 -7.39 -1.91 5.17
N GLU A 181 -7.03 -3.15 4.83
CA GLU A 181 -5.63 -3.59 4.78
C GLU A 181 -4.87 -2.89 3.64
N PHE A 182 -5.45 -2.85 2.44
CA PHE A 182 -4.87 -2.18 1.27
C PHE A 182 -4.65 -0.69 1.52
N SER A 183 -5.61 -0.04 2.19
CA SER A 183 -5.55 1.39 2.47
C SER A 183 -4.97 1.70 3.85
N SER A 184 -4.42 0.72 4.58
CA SER A 184 -4.08 0.88 6.01
C SER A 184 -3.18 2.11 6.28
N ASP A 185 -2.23 2.38 5.38
CA ASP A 185 -1.32 3.53 5.44
C ASP A 185 -1.95 4.85 4.92
N SER A 186 -3.12 4.80 4.30
CA SER A 186 -3.84 5.95 3.71
C SER A 186 -5.20 6.23 4.37
N LEU A 187 -5.58 5.49 5.41
CA LEU A 187 -6.85 5.71 6.08
C LEU A 187 -6.79 6.94 6.99
N VAL A 188 -7.82 7.78 6.93
CA VAL A 188 -8.05 8.84 7.92
C VAL A 188 -8.86 8.25 9.06
N TYR A 189 -8.27 8.21 10.25
CA TYR A 189 -8.93 7.70 11.45
C TYR A 189 -9.71 8.82 12.14
N LEU A 190 -10.86 8.47 12.72
CA LEU A 190 -11.57 9.38 13.61
C LEU A 190 -10.74 9.55 14.88
N VAL A 191 -10.50 10.80 15.26
CA VAL A 191 -9.85 11.15 16.52
C VAL A 191 -10.72 10.67 17.68
N ASP A 192 -10.15 9.86 18.56
CA ASP A 192 -10.82 9.37 19.75
C ASP A 192 -10.39 10.10 21.04
N LYS A 193 -10.88 9.63 22.19
CA LYS A 193 -10.63 10.26 23.49
C LYS A 193 -9.17 10.13 23.93
N GLU A 194 -8.46 9.11 23.47
CA GLU A 194 -7.04 8.90 23.81
C GLU A 194 -6.17 9.95 23.10
N GLU A 195 -6.58 10.41 21.92
CA GLU A 195 -5.88 11.40 21.10
C GLU A 195 -6.31 12.86 21.39
N LYS A 196 -7.06 13.10 22.47
CA LYS A 196 -7.65 14.41 22.81
C LYS A 196 -6.63 15.55 22.86
N ASP A 197 -5.45 15.29 23.41
CA ASP A 197 -4.41 16.33 23.56
C ASP A 197 -3.81 16.72 22.21
N ILE A 198 -3.62 15.74 21.30
CA ILE A 198 -3.18 15.99 19.93
C ILE A 198 -4.25 16.79 19.19
N TYR A 199 -5.52 16.41 19.33
CA TYR A 199 -6.64 17.16 18.77
C TYR A 199 -6.69 18.61 19.26
N ALA A 200 -6.50 18.85 20.56
CA ALA A 200 -6.46 20.19 21.11
C ALA A 200 -5.32 21.03 20.50
N LYS A 201 -4.13 20.44 20.34
CA LYS A 201 -2.99 21.08 19.68
C LYS A 201 -3.29 21.43 18.23
N ILE A 202 -3.79 20.48 17.44
CA ILE A 202 -4.17 20.69 16.03
C ILE A 202 -5.24 21.78 15.94
N LYS A 203 -6.31 21.69 16.73
CA LYS A 203 -7.41 22.67 16.74
C LYS A 203 -6.95 24.08 17.08
N SER A 204 -5.99 24.22 18.00
CA SER A 204 -5.44 25.53 18.37
C SER A 204 -4.57 26.17 17.28
N ASN A 205 -4.03 25.35 16.37
CA ASN A 205 -3.13 25.76 15.29
C ASN A 205 -3.78 25.78 13.91
N ILE A 206 -4.98 25.19 13.75
CA ILE A 206 -5.76 25.35 12.53
C ILE A 206 -6.11 26.83 12.34
N ALA A 207 -5.65 27.38 11.22
CA ALA A 207 -6.04 28.68 10.72
C ALA A 207 -6.98 28.49 9.53
N ASP A 208 -8.03 29.32 9.47
CA ASP A 208 -8.89 29.41 8.29
C ASP A 208 -8.20 30.18 7.16
N GLY A 209 -8.85 30.19 5.99
CA GLY A 209 -8.38 30.94 4.82
C GLY A 209 -8.15 32.43 5.13
N PRO A 210 -7.00 33.00 4.74
CA PRO A 210 -6.68 34.39 5.03
C PRO A 210 -7.56 35.34 4.21
N SER A 211 -8.44 36.09 4.88
CA SER A 211 -9.20 37.19 4.29
C SER A 211 -8.53 38.53 4.60
N VAL A 212 -7.53 38.90 3.79
CA VAL A 212 -6.63 40.02 4.07
C VAL A 212 -6.88 41.19 3.11
N ILE A 213 -7.04 42.39 3.66
CA ILE A 213 -7.16 43.63 2.89
C ILE A 213 -5.77 44.28 2.82
N PHE A 214 -5.10 44.13 1.68
CA PHE A 214 -3.77 44.72 1.45
C PHE A 214 -3.81 46.20 1.04
N SER A 215 -4.88 46.62 0.35
CA SER A 215 -5.15 48.03 0.06
C SER A 215 -6.62 48.35 0.31
N ARG A 216 -6.89 49.45 1.01
CA ARG A 216 -8.25 49.93 1.29
C ARG A 216 -8.85 50.72 0.12
N TYR A 217 -8.02 51.16 -0.82
CA TYR A 217 -8.45 51.96 -1.96
C TYR A 217 -7.56 51.66 -3.17
N ALA A 218 -8.18 51.44 -4.33
CA ALA A 218 -7.48 51.25 -5.59
C ALA A 218 -8.32 51.91 -6.70
N LYS A 219 -7.75 52.89 -7.42
CA LYS A 219 -8.42 53.55 -8.53
C LYS A 219 -7.55 53.65 -9.78
N ARG A 220 -8.13 53.22 -10.90
CA ARG A 220 -7.53 53.29 -12.23
C ARG A 220 -7.18 54.74 -12.57
N ASN A 221 -5.99 54.95 -13.15
CA ASN A 221 -5.41 56.22 -13.58
C ASN A 221 -5.08 57.22 -12.47
N GLU A 222 -5.35 56.92 -11.19
CA GLU A 222 -5.08 57.83 -10.08
C GLU A 222 -4.01 57.30 -9.13
N MET A 223 -4.05 56.00 -8.83
CA MET A 223 -3.10 55.39 -7.92
C MET A 223 -1.87 54.84 -8.61
N LYS A 224 -0.76 54.78 -7.88
CA LYS A 224 0.50 54.16 -8.32
C LYS A 224 0.58 52.72 -7.79
N VAL A 225 0.96 51.77 -8.64
CA VAL A 225 1.34 50.40 -8.26
C VAL A 225 2.83 50.36 -7.86
N ARG A 226 3.34 49.18 -7.45
CA ARG A 226 4.76 48.99 -7.08
C ARG A 226 5.70 49.57 -8.16
N GLY A 227 6.73 50.28 -7.70
CA GLY A 227 7.67 50.99 -8.58
C GLY A 227 7.14 52.32 -9.15
N GLY A 228 6.04 52.87 -8.61
CA GLY A 228 5.56 54.21 -8.94
C GLY A 228 4.77 54.32 -10.25
N LYS A 229 4.50 53.20 -10.93
CA LYS A 229 3.76 53.16 -12.20
C LYS A 229 2.27 53.44 -11.98
N ILE A 230 1.61 54.14 -12.89
CA ILE A 230 0.16 54.41 -12.77
C ILE A 230 -0.64 53.12 -12.96
N CYS A 231 -1.58 52.83 -12.05
CA CYS A 231 -2.51 51.72 -12.15
C CYS A 231 -3.43 51.89 -13.37
N LYS A 232 -3.38 50.95 -14.33
CA LYS A 232 -4.20 51.01 -15.55
C LYS A 232 -5.37 50.03 -15.57
N LYS A 233 -5.31 48.95 -14.81
CA LYS A 233 -6.35 47.92 -14.74
C LYS A 233 -6.29 47.24 -13.37
N ILE A 234 -7.46 46.89 -12.85
CA ILE A 234 -7.62 46.09 -11.64
C ILE A 234 -8.23 44.76 -12.08
N ILE A 235 -7.62 43.65 -11.68
CA ILE A 235 -8.04 42.29 -12.04
C ILE A 235 -8.17 41.50 -10.75
N GLY A 236 -9.27 40.77 -10.59
CA GLY A 236 -9.41 39.76 -9.54
C GLY A 236 -9.03 38.39 -10.10
N TYR A 237 -8.27 37.63 -9.34
CA TYR A 237 -7.97 36.23 -9.62
C TYR A 237 -8.62 35.36 -8.54
N ASP A 238 -9.11 34.20 -8.95
CA ASP A 238 -9.63 33.18 -8.05
C ASP A 238 -8.95 31.85 -8.36
N ALA A 239 -8.67 31.08 -7.31
CA ALA A 239 -8.02 29.78 -7.45
C ALA A 239 -9.07 28.69 -7.70
N ASN A 240 -8.96 27.98 -8.82
CA ASN A 240 -9.82 26.85 -9.12
C ASN A 240 -9.65 25.76 -8.06
N ALA A 241 -10.70 25.53 -7.25
CA ALA A 241 -10.79 24.43 -6.31
C ALA A 241 -9.58 24.32 -5.34
N LEU A 242 -9.17 25.44 -4.74
CA LEU A 242 -7.99 25.55 -3.87
C LEU A 242 -7.83 24.41 -2.85
N TYR A 243 -8.89 24.09 -2.09
CA TYR A 243 -8.83 23.03 -1.08
C TYR A 243 -8.72 21.62 -1.66
N LEU A 244 -9.33 21.37 -2.82
CA LEU A 244 -9.19 20.07 -3.50
C LEU A 244 -7.77 19.88 -4.04
N TRP A 245 -7.17 20.95 -4.58
CA TRP A 245 -5.76 20.93 -4.95
C TRP A 245 -4.87 20.68 -3.73
N ALA A 246 -5.14 21.35 -2.60
CA ALA A 246 -4.42 21.12 -1.35
C ALA A 246 -4.53 19.64 -0.90
N LEU A 247 -5.74 19.07 -0.88
CA LEU A 247 -6.00 17.66 -0.55
C LEU A 247 -5.32 16.65 -1.50
N GLY A 248 -4.95 17.07 -2.71
CA GLY A 248 -4.19 16.24 -3.65
C GLY A 248 -2.69 16.17 -3.36
N ASN A 249 -2.18 16.97 -2.41
CA ASN A 249 -0.79 16.88 -1.96
C ASN A 249 -0.65 15.79 -0.88
N GLU A 250 0.58 15.56 -0.43
CA GLU A 250 0.83 14.70 0.72
C GLU A 250 -0.01 15.16 1.93
N MET A 251 -0.62 14.22 2.62
CA MET A 251 -1.49 14.49 3.76
C MET A 251 -1.18 13.50 4.88
N PRO A 252 -1.23 13.94 6.16
CA PRO A 252 -1.11 13.03 7.29
C PRO A 252 -2.30 12.05 7.30
N CYS A 253 -1.98 10.77 7.31
CA CYS A 253 -2.93 9.66 7.45
C CYS A 253 -2.53 8.77 8.63
N GLY A 254 -3.38 7.81 8.97
CA GLY A 254 -3.14 6.89 10.08
C GLY A 254 -3.59 7.42 11.43
N ARG A 255 -3.20 6.69 12.48
CA ARG A 255 -3.46 7.04 13.88
C ARG A 255 -2.52 8.15 14.33
N LEU A 256 -3.05 9.08 15.13
CA LEU A 256 -2.27 10.21 15.61
C LEU A 256 -1.30 9.74 16.69
N THR A 257 -0.01 10.04 16.50
CA THR A 257 1.04 9.73 17.47
C THR A 257 1.92 10.95 17.67
N THR A 258 2.60 11.00 18.81
CA THR A 258 3.56 12.05 19.15
C THR A 258 4.89 11.43 19.51
N ILE A 259 5.96 12.07 19.07
CA ILE A 259 7.32 11.79 19.51
C ILE A 259 7.90 13.08 20.09
N ASP A 260 8.77 12.97 21.09
CA ASP A 260 9.48 14.13 21.62
C ASP A 260 10.50 14.63 20.60
N ALA A 261 10.68 15.95 20.55
CA ALA A 261 11.73 16.55 19.72
C ALA A 261 13.11 16.09 20.20
N TYR A 262 13.98 15.75 19.25
CA TYR A 262 15.33 15.25 19.53
C TYR A 262 16.37 15.97 18.68
N PRO A 263 17.66 15.98 19.10
CA PRO A 263 18.73 16.58 18.30
C PRO A 263 18.80 15.94 16.91
N GLY A 264 18.56 16.74 15.87
CA GLY A 264 18.56 16.28 14.47
C GLY A 264 17.17 16.10 13.85
N ILE A 265 16.08 16.26 14.62
CA ILE A 265 14.70 16.14 14.09
C ILE A 265 14.46 17.04 12.87
N ILE A 266 15.02 18.26 12.85
CA ILE A 266 14.93 19.19 11.72
C ILE A 266 15.61 18.61 10.47
N SER A 267 16.80 18.03 10.63
CA SER A 267 17.51 17.39 9.52
C SER A 267 16.70 16.20 9.00
N ASP A 268 16.08 15.41 9.89
CA ASP A 268 15.27 14.27 9.47
C ASP A 268 13.99 14.69 8.73
N ILE A 269 13.35 15.80 9.14
CA ILE A 269 12.22 16.40 8.40
C ILE A 269 12.68 16.90 7.03
N VAL A 270 13.78 17.65 6.95
CA VAL A 270 14.28 18.21 5.68
C VAL A 270 14.69 17.11 4.69
N ASN A 271 15.18 15.98 5.19
CA ASN A 271 15.57 14.81 4.40
C ASN A 271 14.45 13.76 4.24
N ASP A 272 13.19 14.14 4.49
CA ASP A 272 11.99 13.31 4.27
C ASP A 272 11.99 11.97 5.04
N LYS A 273 12.74 11.88 6.15
CA LYS A 273 12.72 10.73 7.06
C LYS A 273 11.56 10.79 8.05
N ILE A 274 11.08 12.00 8.35
CA ILE A 274 9.91 12.24 9.20
C ILE A 274 8.90 13.08 8.43
N PHE A 275 7.66 12.61 8.44
CA PHE A 275 6.51 13.32 7.89
C PHE A 275 5.49 13.54 9.01
N GLY A 276 4.91 14.75 9.06
CA GLY A 276 3.94 15.11 10.10
C GLY A 276 3.96 16.60 10.40
N PHE A 277 3.89 16.94 11.69
CA PHE A 277 3.93 18.32 12.15
C PHE A 277 4.98 18.48 13.25
N LEU A 278 5.61 19.66 13.29
CA LEU A 278 6.53 20.05 14.35
C LEU A 278 5.91 21.18 15.19
N ASP A 279 5.90 21.02 16.51
CA ASP A 279 5.63 22.12 17.45
C ASP A 279 6.93 22.91 17.64
N CYS A 280 6.97 24.17 17.25
CA CYS A 280 8.20 24.97 17.31
C CYS A 280 7.95 26.48 17.38
N ASP A 281 8.99 27.19 17.81
CA ASP A 281 9.08 28.65 17.69
C ASP A 281 9.88 28.97 16.42
N ILE A 282 9.32 29.82 15.56
CA ILE A 282 9.92 30.17 14.27
C ILE A 282 9.99 31.68 14.07
N ARG A 283 10.98 32.13 13.30
CA ARG A 283 11.20 33.54 13.00
C ARG A 283 11.75 33.73 11.60
N PHE A 284 11.32 34.80 10.93
CA PHE A 284 11.96 35.30 9.73
C PHE A 284 12.97 36.41 10.08
N PRO A 285 14.23 36.30 9.61
CA PRO A 285 15.26 37.28 9.90
C PRO A 285 14.95 38.66 9.27
N PRO A 286 15.49 39.76 9.83
CA PRO A 286 15.14 41.13 9.41
C PRO A 286 15.33 41.40 7.92
N HIS A 287 16.37 40.83 7.30
CA HIS A 287 16.68 41.05 5.89
C HIS A 287 15.63 40.46 4.92
N LEU A 288 14.78 39.53 5.38
CA LEU A 288 13.68 38.97 4.59
C LEU A 288 12.34 39.69 4.79
N LYS A 289 12.25 40.64 5.73
CA LYS A 289 10.99 41.36 5.99
C LYS A 289 10.53 42.17 4.79
N GLU A 290 11.46 42.74 4.02
CA GLU A 290 11.10 43.48 2.81
C GLU A 290 10.50 42.55 1.75
N TRP A 291 11.08 41.37 1.58
CA TRP A 291 10.58 40.36 0.63
C TRP A 291 9.15 39.91 0.97
N PHE A 292 8.89 39.63 2.25
CA PHE A 292 7.57 39.21 2.74
C PHE A 292 6.68 40.39 3.18
N SER A 293 7.01 41.62 2.81
CA SER A 293 6.28 42.82 3.25
C SER A 293 4.84 42.87 2.76
N GLU A 294 4.57 42.28 1.59
CA GLU A 294 3.23 42.20 1.02
C GLU A 294 2.36 41.18 1.75
N MET A 295 2.91 40.01 2.04
CA MET A 295 2.23 38.96 2.78
C MET A 295 3.22 38.25 3.70
N THR A 296 3.06 38.49 4.99
CA THR A 296 3.84 37.80 6.01
C THR A 296 3.57 36.30 5.95
N PRO A 297 4.59 35.45 6.12
CA PRO A 297 4.48 34.02 5.85
C PRO A 297 3.69 33.26 6.91
N ILE A 298 3.70 33.72 8.17
CA ILE A 298 3.10 32.98 9.29
C ILE A 298 1.72 33.55 9.61
N PHE A 299 0.71 32.70 9.61
CA PHE A 299 -0.63 33.05 10.07
C PHE A 299 -0.86 32.49 11.47
N LYS A 300 -1.27 33.33 12.42
CA LYS A 300 -1.58 32.90 13.78
C LYS A 300 -2.78 33.64 14.35
N ASN A 301 -3.57 32.92 15.13
CA ASN A 301 -4.63 33.52 15.92
C ASN A 301 -4.01 34.14 17.18
N THR A 302 -4.16 35.46 17.35
CA THR A 302 -3.73 36.14 18.57
C THR A 302 -4.81 37.11 19.08
N LEU A 303 -4.72 37.45 20.36
CA LEU A 303 -5.58 38.49 20.94
C LEU A 303 -5.06 39.84 20.46
N ILE A 304 -5.90 40.59 19.75
CA ILE A 304 -5.58 41.94 19.31
C ILE A 304 -6.31 42.91 20.23
N ASP A 305 -5.54 43.65 21.02
CA ASP A 305 -6.04 44.77 21.79
C ASP A 305 -5.87 46.08 21.00
N CYS A 306 -7.01 46.65 20.62
CA CYS A 306 -7.10 47.91 19.88
C CYS A 306 -6.90 49.15 20.77
N SER A 307 -6.52 48.99 22.04
CA SER A 307 -6.15 50.09 22.94
C SER A 307 -4.71 50.57 22.74
N GLY A 308 -3.85 49.80 22.08
CA GLY A 308 -2.46 50.18 21.83
C GLY A 308 -2.26 50.79 20.44
N GLU A 309 -1.72 52.01 20.37
CA GLU A 309 -1.36 52.66 19.12
C GLU A 309 -0.40 51.81 18.26
N ASN A 310 0.61 51.19 18.90
CA ASN A 310 1.57 50.31 18.25
C ASN A 310 0.96 49.03 17.63
N VAL A 311 -0.28 48.69 17.97
CA VAL A 311 -0.96 47.47 17.51
C VAL A 311 -1.79 47.72 16.26
N ILE A 312 -2.51 48.83 16.22
CA ILE A 312 -3.45 49.15 15.13
C ILE A 312 -3.03 50.36 14.28
N GLY A 313 -1.95 51.03 14.66
CA GLY A 313 -1.45 52.27 14.07
C GLY A 313 -2.24 53.50 14.52
N GLN A 314 -1.59 54.66 14.49
CA GLN A 314 -2.14 55.95 14.92
C GLN A 314 -3.56 56.21 14.41
N HIS A 315 -3.77 56.08 13.09
CA HIS A 315 -5.07 56.39 12.48
C HIS A 315 -6.22 55.54 13.05
N MET A 316 -6.01 54.23 13.21
CA MET A 316 -7.04 53.36 13.76
C MET A 316 -7.19 53.53 15.26
N PHE A 317 -6.11 53.89 15.96
CA PHE A 317 -6.14 54.25 17.37
C PHE A 317 -7.01 55.47 17.61
N ASP A 318 -6.78 56.56 16.87
CA ASP A 318 -7.59 57.79 16.94
C ASP A 318 -9.07 57.51 16.60
N TYR A 319 -9.31 56.73 15.54
CA TYR A 319 -10.65 56.30 15.17
C TYR A 319 -11.31 55.47 16.27
N ASN A 320 -10.57 54.59 16.94
CA ASN A 320 -11.09 53.78 18.05
C ASN A 320 -11.40 54.68 19.26
N GLU A 321 -10.48 55.56 19.67
CA GLU A 321 -10.66 56.55 20.75
C GLU A 321 -11.91 57.41 20.53
N ALA A 322 -12.12 57.91 19.30
CA ALA A 322 -13.27 58.73 18.94
C ALA A 322 -14.63 58.05 19.19
N ARG A 323 -14.65 56.70 19.23
CA ARG A 323 -15.88 55.92 19.47
C ARG A 323 -16.28 55.85 20.95
N LYS A 324 -15.43 56.31 21.88
CA LYS A 324 -15.70 56.37 23.34
C LYS A 324 -16.24 55.05 23.90
N GLN A 325 -17.53 54.99 24.23
CA GLN A 325 -18.20 53.81 24.80
C GLN A 325 -18.30 52.64 23.80
N SER A 326 -18.20 52.92 22.50
CA SER A 326 -18.29 51.96 21.39
C SER A 326 -16.91 51.53 20.86
N ARG A 327 -15.87 51.65 21.68
CA ARG A 327 -14.51 51.19 21.38
C ARG A 327 -14.48 49.69 21.10
N ALA A 328 -13.62 49.31 20.16
CA ALA A 328 -13.34 47.92 19.86
C ALA A 328 -12.72 47.25 21.10
N LYS A 329 -13.37 46.17 21.55
CA LYS A 329 -12.87 45.33 22.64
C LYS A 329 -11.77 44.40 22.12
N PRO A 330 -10.85 43.93 23.00
CA PRO A 330 -9.90 42.91 22.64
C PRO A 330 -10.60 41.68 22.06
N VAL A 331 -10.12 41.21 20.91
CA VAL A 331 -10.73 40.10 20.19
C VAL A 331 -9.66 39.24 19.53
N ARG A 332 -9.88 37.92 19.50
CA ARG A 332 -9.00 36.98 18.78
C ARG A 332 -9.18 37.17 17.29
N LYS A 333 -8.08 37.43 16.58
CA LYS A 333 -8.07 37.57 15.12
C LYS A 333 -6.92 36.75 14.54
N LEU A 334 -7.15 36.23 13.34
CA LEU A 334 -6.08 35.73 12.49
C LEU A 334 -5.26 36.91 11.99
N ILE A 335 -3.95 36.88 12.25
CA ILE A 335 -3.02 37.88 11.75
C ILE A 335 -1.89 37.22 10.99
N GLY A 336 -1.31 37.99 10.08
CA GLY A 336 -0.01 37.70 9.51
C GLY A 336 1.14 38.12 10.44
N SER A 337 2.21 37.35 10.51
CA SER A 337 3.37 37.60 11.37
C SER A 337 4.69 37.14 10.75
N TYR A 338 5.79 37.73 11.21
CA TYR A 338 7.16 37.29 10.91
C TYR A 338 7.71 36.30 11.93
N PHE A 339 6.95 35.98 12.97
CA PHE A 339 7.35 35.02 14.00
C PHE A 339 6.15 34.26 14.55
N GLY A 340 6.39 33.07 15.06
CA GLY A 340 5.42 32.20 15.69
C GLY A 340 6.03 31.59 16.94
N GLU A 341 5.23 31.44 17.99
CA GLU A 341 5.61 30.74 19.22
C GLU A 341 4.63 29.59 19.43
N LYS A 342 5.16 28.39 19.75
CA LYS A 342 4.40 27.14 19.90
C LYS A 342 3.46 26.88 18.73
N ILE A 343 3.98 27.04 17.52
CA ILE A 343 3.19 26.81 16.31
C ILE A 343 3.37 25.35 15.89
N LEU A 344 2.26 24.75 15.46
CA LEU A 344 2.28 23.42 14.86
C LEU A 344 2.40 23.56 13.34
N ILE A 345 3.58 23.29 12.79
CA ILE A 345 3.86 23.49 11.37
C ILE A 345 4.01 22.17 10.63
N TYR A 346 3.33 22.08 9.48
CA TYR A 346 3.35 20.92 8.59
C TYR A 346 4.73 20.74 7.95
N ALA A 347 5.25 19.50 7.91
CA ALA A 347 6.63 19.19 7.51
C ALA A 347 7.03 19.76 6.13
N PRO A 348 6.26 19.59 5.04
CA PRO A 348 6.55 20.24 3.76
C PRO A 348 6.59 21.77 3.81
N LEU A 349 5.71 22.40 4.59
CA LEU A 349 5.72 23.85 4.76
C LEU A 349 6.96 24.31 5.54
N LEU A 350 7.32 23.59 6.60
CA LEU A 350 8.52 23.85 7.38
C LEU A 350 9.78 23.72 6.51
N LYS A 351 9.89 22.65 5.72
CA LYS A 351 10.98 22.42 4.76
C LYS A 351 11.08 23.58 3.78
N TRP A 352 9.94 24.05 3.25
CA TRP A 352 9.90 25.22 2.38
C TRP A 352 10.38 26.48 3.10
N TYR A 353 9.92 26.75 4.33
CA TYR A 353 10.38 27.92 5.09
C TYR A 353 11.88 27.90 5.40
N ILE A 354 12.43 26.76 5.82
CA ILE A 354 13.87 26.62 6.08
C ILE A 354 14.67 26.93 4.81
N ALA A 355 14.25 26.39 3.66
CA ALA A 355 14.88 26.67 2.38
C ALA A 355 14.82 28.15 1.98
N HIS A 356 13.87 28.91 2.55
CA HIS A 356 13.71 30.35 2.34
C HIS A 356 14.26 31.20 3.51
N GLY A 357 15.16 30.64 4.32
CA GLY A 357 15.90 31.38 5.35
C GLY A 357 15.13 31.65 6.64
N MET A 358 14.04 30.92 6.90
CA MET A 358 13.38 30.92 8.21
C MET A 358 14.27 30.24 9.25
N GLU A 359 14.29 30.79 10.46
CA GLU A 359 15.02 30.27 11.60
C GLU A 359 14.06 29.61 12.59
N ILE A 360 14.46 28.45 13.10
CA ILE A 360 13.77 27.79 14.23
C ILE A 360 14.53 28.18 15.50
N THR A 361 13.84 28.80 16.45
CA THR A 361 14.45 29.24 17.70
C THR A 361 14.28 28.23 18.83
N LYS A 362 13.23 27.40 18.76
CA LYS A 362 12.92 26.37 19.74
C LYS A 362 12.10 25.23 19.13
N THR A 363 12.32 24.01 19.60
CA THR A 363 11.53 22.81 19.30
C THR A 363 11.15 22.11 20.58
#